data_AF-A0A7Y7P1C9-F1
#
_entry.id   AF-A0A7Y7P1C9-F1
#
_cell.length_a   1.000
_cell.length_b   1.000
_cell.length_c   1.000
_cell.angle_alpha   90.00
_cell.angle_beta   90.00
_cell.angle_gamma   90.00
#
_symmetry.space_group_name_H-M   'P 1'
#
loop_
_entity.id
_entity.type
_entity.pdbx_description
1 polymer ?
#
loop_
_entity_poly.entity_id
_entity_poly.type
_entity_poly.pdbx_seq_one_letter_code
_entity_poly.pdbx_strand_id
1 'polypeptide(L)'
;MIRTIIFLFNMVGVLSINLLLSEDVSLSVGVPSEVNAGAEFDVELNLKKGSIESFARFQQDLPNGLTAQVVDPSNANFTFENQKIKIIWLKLPSEKDIKVLYRLRVDERLKGQFDLKGFFSYIEGNERKSINITSSTINIKPSLRIDPNLIVDIQEFQQMVPVQPPVSLVAKNVRCIRQVPSLIGTANEYTVNILVNKGSTEKFAKIEEDIPQGFKAEPVHTKDAIFTFKNQKVKFLWMNLPAEQRFVVSYKLIPINKDEGKQLTLKGTFSFIVNEATQVIDIVQKEVDLSNLDPKNIEGIIASVPNPTFSSTVSQGGVASKSYTEPSVDGGKEIEIKYQKIEGKKQVTSKRVFDLKPYMLEPEKGVYYRVQIAAGHKPVNIKQYFKRYKIPQEVRTEEHEGWYKYSVGSFPAYKEARDYRVNLWKTTTINDAFVAAYNNGTRITVQEALMITNQKWCR
;
A
#
# COMPACT_ATOMS: atom_id res chain seq x y z
N MET A 1 20.44 57.59 24.98
CA MET A 1 19.18 57.11 24.37
C MET A 1 19.25 56.96 22.85
N ILE A 2 19.84 57.89 22.10
CA ILE A 2 19.95 57.76 20.63
C ILE A 2 20.78 56.55 20.15
N ARG A 3 21.90 56.23 20.83
CA ARG A 3 22.74 55.07 20.47
C ARG A 3 22.05 53.72 20.67
N THR A 4 21.20 53.58 21.68
CA THR A 4 20.44 52.35 21.94
C THR A 4 19.29 52.16 20.95
N ILE A 5 18.69 53.25 20.46
CA ILE A 5 17.63 53.21 19.43
C ILE A 5 18.19 52.76 18.07
N ILE A 6 19.37 53.24 17.68
CA ILE A 6 20.04 52.81 16.44
C ILE A 6 20.42 51.33 16.50
N PHE A 7 20.80 50.82 17.68
CA PHE A 7 21.11 49.42 17.88
C PHE A 7 19.87 48.53 17.77
N LEU A 8 18.74 48.95 18.37
CA LEU A 8 17.45 48.28 18.24
C LEU A 8 16.94 48.27 16.79
N PHE A 9 17.10 49.37 16.06
CA PHE A 9 16.67 49.46 14.66
C PHE A 9 17.49 48.54 13.75
N ASN A 10 18.80 48.45 13.94
CA ASN A 10 19.65 47.49 13.22
C ASN A 10 19.34 46.04 13.60
N MET A 11 19.03 45.76 14.87
CA MET A 11 18.65 44.42 15.31
C MET A 11 17.29 43.98 14.73
N VAL A 12 16.32 44.88 14.66
CA VAL A 12 15.03 44.64 13.98
C VAL A 12 15.25 44.44 12.48
N GLY A 13 16.08 45.26 11.82
CA GLY A 13 16.42 45.10 10.40
C GLY A 13 17.06 43.74 10.08
N VAL A 14 17.97 43.25 10.93
CA VAL A 14 18.59 41.91 10.78
C VAL A 14 17.60 40.78 11.06
N LEU A 15 16.67 40.96 12.01
CA LEU A 15 15.58 40.00 12.27
C LEU A 15 14.53 39.98 11.14
N SER A 16 14.29 41.11 10.46
CA SER A 16 13.36 41.22 9.33
C SER A 16 13.89 40.59 8.04
N ILE A 17 15.20 40.55 7.83
CA ILE A 17 15.81 39.91 6.65
C ILE A 17 15.56 38.39 6.66
N ASN A 18 15.51 37.75 7.83
CA ASN A 18 15.18 36.33 7.96
C ASN A 18 13.69 36.01 7.74
N LEU A 19 12.79 37.00 7.84
CA LEU A 19 11.36 36.82 7.58
C LEU A 19 10.98 36.97 6.09
N LEU A 20 11.88 37.50 5.26
CA LEU A 20 11.65 37.74 3.82
C LEU A 20 12.34 36.70 2.91
N LEU A 21 13.01 35.70 3.49
CA LEU A 21 13.78 34.67 2.77
C LEU A 21 13.14 33.27 2.84
N SER A 22 11.81 33.17 2.96
CA SER A 22 11.14 31.91 2.64
C SER A 22 11.08 31.78 1.11
N GLU A 23 11.94 30.94 0.53
CA GLU A 23 11.79 30.54 -0.87
C GLU A 23 10.46 29.76 -0.99
N ASP A 24 9.41 30.42 -1.50
CA ASP A 24 8.10 29.79 -1.66
C ASP A 24 8.20 28.57 -2.59
N VAL A 25 7.81 27.41 -2.06
CA VAL A 25 7.72 26.18 -2.85
C VAL A 25 6.65 26.37 -3.92
N SER A 26 7.00 26.09 -5.17
CA SER A 26 6.05 26.15 -6.28
C SER A 26 6.19 24.93 -7.19
N LEU A 27 5.06 24.47 -7.71
CA LEU A 27 4.99 23.34 -8.63
C LEU A 27 4.28 23.80 -9.90
N SER A 28 4.96 23.63 -11.04
CA SER A 28 4.41 23.86 -12.37
C SER A 28 4.40 22.58 -13.18
N VAL A 29 3.43 22.45 -14.07
CA VAL A 29 3.22 21.25 -14.88
C VAL A 29 3.26 21.63 -16.34
N GLY A 30 4.22 21.07 -17.08
CA GLY A 30 4.33 21.18 -18.52
C GLY A 30 3.60 20.03 -19.20
N VAL A 31 2.55 20.36 -19.94
CA VAL A 31 1.78 19.42 -20.76
C VAL A 31 1.37 20.06 -22.09
N PRO A 32 1.21 19.26 -23.16
CA PRO A 32 0.61 19.75 -24.39
C PRO A 32 -0.86 20.13 -24.17
N SER A 33 -1.33 21.18 -24.84
CA SER A 33 -2.76 21.56 -24.83
C SER A 33 -3.63 20.61 -25.66
N GLU A 34 -3.02 19.81 -26.54
CA GLU A 34 -3.71 18.89 -27.43
C GLU A 34 -2.89 17.63 -27.72
N VAL A 35 -3.57 16.48 -27.76
CA VAL A 35 -2.98 15.16 -28.00
C VAL A 35 -3.88 14.33 -28.90
N ASN A 36 -3.30 13.42 -29.67
CA ASN A 36 -4.09 12.45 -30.45
C ASN A 36 -4.44 11.24 -29.60
N ALA A 37 -5.64 10.70 -29.76
CA ALA A 37 -6.03 9.44 -29.16
C ALA A 37 -5.06 8.32 -29.58
N GLY A 38 -4.65 7.47 -28.63
CA GLY A 38 -3.63 6.44 -28.83
C GLY A 38 -2.18 6.90 -28.66
N ALA A 39 -1.93 8.21 -28.66
CA ALA A 39 -0.59 8.74 -28.52
C ALA A 39 -0.10 8.68 -27.06
N GLU A 40 1.22 8.68 -26.93
CA GLU A 40 1.90 8.90 -25.66
C GLU A 40 2.44 10.33 -25.63
N PHE A 41 2.42 10.96 -24.46
CA PHE A 41 3.01 12.27 -24.23
C PHE A 41 3.61 12.35 -22.84
N ASP A 42 4.67 13.14 -22.71
CA ASP A 42 5.37 13.33 -21.45
C ASP A 42 4.74 14.50 -20.68
N VAL A 43 4.62 14.32 -19.36
CA VAL A 43 4.23 15.35 -18.41
C VAL A 43 5.45 15.73 -17.59
N GLU A 44 5.80 17.01 -17.64
CA GLU A 44 6.97 17.56 -16.96
C GLU A 44 6.54 18.29 -15.69
N LEU A 45 6.90 17.74 -14.53
CA LEU A 45 6.75 18.42 -13.25
C LEU A 45 8.01 19.23 -12.95
N ASN A 46 7.85 20.54 -12.85
CA ASN A 46 8.90 21.49 -12.49
C ASN A 46 8.64 22.00 -11.07
N LEU A 47 9.34 21.43 -10.09
CA LEU A 47 9.24 21.75 -8.68
C LEU A 47 10.37 22.69 -8.27
N LYS A 48 10.04 23.92 -7.88
CA LYS A 48 10.96 24.83 -7.20
C LYS A 48 10.73 24.68 -5.71
N LYS A 49 11.69 24.11 -4.99
CA LYS A 49 11.54 23.76 -3.57
C LYS A 49 12.51 24.46 -2.63
N GLY A 50 13.42 25.25 -3.19
CA GLY A 50 14.48 25.89 -2.43
C GLY A 50 15.34 24.87 -1.69
N SER A 51 15.54 25.09 -0.38
CA SER A 51 16.39 24.27 0.49
C SER A 51 15.71 23.04 1.10
N ILE A 52 14.44 22.75 0.76
CA ILE A 52 13.71 21.63 1.38
C ILE A 52 14.26 20.30 0.87
N GLU A 53 14.67 19.42 1.78
CA GLU A 53 15.13 18.06 1.46
C GLU A 53 14.28 16.97 2.13
N SER A 54 13.14 17.33 2.74
CA SER A 54 12.33 16.44 3.56
C SER A 54 11.54 15.40 2.73
N PHE A 55 10.78 14.56 3.44
CA PHE A 55 9.81 13.67 2.83
C PHE A 55 8.77 14.48 2.05
N ALA A 56 8.50 14.05 0.81
CA ALA A 56 7.52 14.71 -0.04
C ALA A 56 6.72 13.72 -0.89
N ARG A 57 5.55 14.16 -1.34
CA ARG A 57 4.62 13.37 -2.14
C ARG A 57 3.92 14.25 -3.16
N PHE A 58 3.99 13.86 -4.43
CA PHE A 58 3.08 14.33 -5.46
C PHE A 58 1.95 13.31 -5.67
N GLN A 59 0.73 13.79 -5.84
CA GLN A 59 -0.43 12.98 -6.20
C GLN A 59 -1.22 13.67 -7.30
N GLN A 60 -1.66 12.90 -8.29
CA GLN A 60 -2.48 13.38 -9.39
C GLN A 60 -3.55 12.35 -9.73
N ASP A 61 -4.78 12.80 -9.91
CA ASP A 61 -5.87 11.96 -10.38
C ASP A 61 -5.92 12.04 -11.91
N LEU A 62 -6.04 10.89 -12.56
CA LEU A 62 -6.22 10.77 -14.00
C LEU A 62 -7.66 10.35 -14.31
N PRO A 63 -8.25 10.84 -15.41
CA PRO A 63 -9.50 10.28 -15.92
C PRO A 63 -9.29 8.83 -16.38
N ASN A 64 -10.35 8.01 -16.33
CA ASN A 64 -10.36 6.67 -16.90
C ASN A 64 -10.01 6.71 -18.39
N GLY A 65 -9.28 5.68 -18.84
CA GLY A 65 -8.82 5.56 -20.24
C GLY A 65 -7.51 6.28 -20.53
N LEU A 66 -6.90 6.90 -19.50
CA LEU A 66 -5.49 7.25 -19.51
C LEU A 66 -4.71 6.23 -18.69
N THR A 67 -3.50 5.92 -19.14
CA THR A 67 -2.53 5.11 -18.39
C THR A 67 -1.24 5.90 -18.20
N ALA A 68 -0.54 5.64 -17.09
CA ALA A 68 0.69 6.33 -16.76
C ALA A 68 1.86 5.36 -16.60
N GLN A 69 3.03 5.78 -17.07
CA GLN A 69 4.29 5.06 -16.89
C GLN A 69 5.38 6.05 -16.48
N VAL A 70 6.30 5.63 -15.62
CA VAL A 70 7.43 6.49 -15.23
C VAL A 70 8.48 6.51 -16.35
N VAL A 71 9.01 7.70 -16.64
CA VAL A 71 10.14 7.87 -17.57
C VAL A 71 11.42 8.07 -16.77
N ASP A 72 11.41 9.04 -15.85
CA ASP A 72 12.48 9.29 -14.90
C ASP A 72 11.90 9.60 -13.51
N PRO A 73 12.09 8.71 -12.52
CA PRO A 73 11.57 8.92 -11.18
C PRO A 73 12.34 9.97 -10.36
N SER A 74 13.52 10.46 -10.77
CA SER A 74 14.31 11.44 -10.01
C SER A 74 14.47 11.09 -8.51
N ASN A 75 14.94 9.87 -8.23
CA ASN A 75 15.06 9.28 -6.87
C ASN A 75 13.72 9.12 -6.10
N ALA A 76 12.59 9.17 -6.79
CA ALA A 76 11.28 8.91 -6.20
C ALA A 76 10.81 7.47 -6.41
N ASN A 77 9.82 7.07 -5.62
CA ASN A 77 9.00 5.91 -5.91
C ASN A 77 7.75 6.35 -6.67
N PHE A 78 7.56 5.84 -7.89
CA PHE A 78 6.38 6.10 -8.72
C PHE A 78 5.40 4.92 -8.64
N THR A 79 4.11 5.21 -8.46
CA THR A 79 3.03 4.23 -8.55
C THR A 79 1.85 4.80 -9.33
N PHE A 80 1.21 3.97 -10.15
CA PHE A 80 -0.04 4.28 -10.81
C PHE A 80 -1.06 3.17 -10.53
N GLU A 81 -2.06 3.47 -9.71
CA GLU A 81 -3.11 2.54 -9.29
C GLU A 81 -4.44 3.30 -9.17
N ASN A 82 -5.56 2.65 -9.52
CA ASN A 82 -6.90 3.24 -9.39
C ASN A 82 -7.02 4.63 -10.03
N GLN A 83 -6.46 4.79 -11.23
CA GLN A 83 -6.39 6.07 -11.95
C GLN A 83 -5.73 7.22 -11.16
N LYS A 84 -4.78 6.89 -10.28
CA LYS A 84 -4.07 7.87 -9.47
C LYS A 84 -2.58 7.65 -9.56
N ILE A 85 -1.86 8.70 -9.93
CA ILE A 85 -0.41 8.75 -9.87
C ILE A 85 0.01 9.16 -8.46
N LYS A 86 1.02 8.49 -7.92
CA LYS A 86 1.77 8.95 -6.75
C LYS A 86 3.25 8.89 -7.00
N ILE A 87 3.93 9.95 -6.61
CA ILE A 87 5.39 10.05 -6.64
C ILE A 87 5.85 10.41 -5.24
N ILE A 88 6.64 9.55 -4.60
CA ILE A 88 7.03 9.68 -3.19
C ILE A 88 8.54 9.79 -3.08
N TRP A 89 9.00 10.88 -2.46
CA TRP A 89 10.39 11.08 -2.08
C TRP A 89 10.55 10.80 -0.58
N LEU A 90 11.43 9.86 -0.25
CA LEU A 90 11.88 9.69 1.14
C LEU A 90 12.69 10.91 1.59
N LYS A 91 13.50 11.42 0.68
CA LYS A 91 14.30 12.63 0.81
C LYS A 91 14.30 13.33 -0.55
N LEU A 92 13.92 14.60 -0.59
CA LEU A 92 14.03 15.39 -1.82
C LEU A 92 15.51 15.61 -2.18
N PRO A 93 15.89 15.58 -3.47
CA PRO A 93 17.22 15.96 -3.95
C PRO A 93 17.70 17.31 -3.40
N SER A 94 19.01 17.51 -3.27
CA SER A 94 19.60 18.77 -2.77
C SER A 94 19.48 19.94 -3.76
N GLU A 95 19.18 19.65 -5.03
CA GLU A 95 18.95 20.65 -6.07
C GLU A 95 17.74 21.53 -5.73
N LYS A 96 17.84 22.85 -5.95
CA LYS A 96 16.75 23.80 -5.64
C LYS A 96 15.53 23.61 -6.53
N ASP A 97 15.77 23.19 -7.77
CA ASP A 97 14.77 22.90 -8.78
C ASP A 97 14.86 21.42 -9.13
N ILE A 98 13.73 20.72 -9.12
CA ILE A 98 13.64 19.31 -9.48
C ILE A 98 12.73 19.18 -10.69
N LYS A 99 13.19 18.41 -11.67
CA LYS A 99 12.38 17.95 -12.79
C LYS A 99 12.00 16.50 -12.61
N VAL A 100 10.72 16.19 -12.85
CA VAL A 100 10.19 14.83 -12.83
C VAL A 100 9.41 14.60 -14.12
N LEU A 101 9.67 13.47 -14.77
CA LEU A 101 9.07 13.12 -16.05
C LEU A 101 8.32 11.79 -15.93
N TYR A 102 7.02 11.83 -16.22
CA TYR A 102 6.23 10.63 -16.43
C TYR A 102 5.45 10.74 -17.72
N ARG A 103 5.13 9.59 -18.31
CA ARG A 103 4.46 9.47 -19.59
C ARG A 103 3.02 9.08 -19.38
N LEU A 104 2.14 9.76 -20.09
CA LEU A 104 0.74 9.40 -20.21
C LEU A 104 0.48 8.80 -21.59
N ARG A 105 -0.36 7.77 -21.65
CA ARG A 105 -0.92 7.23 -22.89
C ARG A 105 -2.43 7.37 -22.86
N VAL A 106 -2.98 7.94 -23.93
CA VAL A 106 -4.42 8.09 -24.13
C VAL A 106 -4.95 6.87 -24.88
N ASP A 107 -6.08 6.32 -24.46
CA ASP A 107 -6.75 5.25 -25.22
C ASP A 107 -7.16 5.72 -26.62
N GLU A 108 -7.01 4.84 -27.62
CA GLU A 108 -7.27 5.15 -29.04
C GLU A 108 -8.73 5.50 -29.34
N ARG A 109 -9.66 5.10 -28.47
CA ARG A 109 -11.10 5.29 -28.64
C ARG A 109 -11.60 6.59 -28.02
N LEU A 110 -10.75 7.39 -27.39
CA LEU A 110 -11.20 8.58 -26.68
C LEU A 110 -11.21 9.83 -27.55
N LYS A 111 -12.10 10.76 -27.21
CA LYS A 111 -12.11 12.15 -27.68
C LYS A 111 -12.54 13.08 -26.55
N GLY A 112 -12.49 14.39 -26.80
CA GLY A 112 -12.99 15.41 -25.87
C GLY A 112 -11.90 15.98 -25.00
N GLN A 113 -12.26 16.61 -23.89
CA GLN A 113 -11.31 17.35 -23.04
C GLN A 113 -11.30 16.85 -21.61
N PHE A 114 -10.11 16.87 -21.00
CA PHE A 114 -9.93 16.53 -19.60
C PHE A 114 -8.96 17.49 -18.90
N ASP A 115 -9.11 17.55 -17.58
CA ASP A 115 -8.26 18.35 -16.71
C ASP A 115 -7.27 17.47 -15.95
N LEU A 116 -6.03 17.91 -15.86
CA LEU A 116 -5.05 17.32 -14.95
C LEU A 116 -5.02 18.07 -13.62
N LYS A 117 -5.53 17.43 -12.57
CA LYS A 117 -5.59 17.95 -11.20
C LYS A 117 -4.68 17.15 -10.28
N GLY A 118 -4.04 17.82 -9.33
CA GLY A 118 -3.11 17.18 -8.41
C GLY A 118 -2.61 18.12 -7.33
N PHE A 119 -1.84 17.57 -6.41
CA PHE A 119 -1.24 18.32 -5.33
C PHE A 119 0.11 17.74 -4.93
N PHE A 120 0.95 18.60 -4.38
CA PHE A 120 2.24 18.27 -3.82
C PHE A 120 2.23 18.55 -2.32
N SER A 121 2.66 17.59 -1.52
CA SER A 121 2.80 17.71 -0.08
C SER A 121 4.25 17.51 0.34
N TYR A 122 4.71 18.28 1.32
CA TYR A 122 6.06 18.18 1.89
C TYR A 122 6.02 18.48 3.40
N ILE A 123 7.11 18.17 4.10
CA ILE A 123 7.26 18.48 5.52
C ILE A 123 8.23 19.66 5.69
N GLU A 124 7.81 20.71 6.37
CA GLU A 124 8.68 21.84 6.72
C GLU A 124 8.40 22.23 8.17
N GLY A 125 9.46 22.39 8.98
CA GLY A 125 9.28 22.70 10.40
C GLY A 125 8.49 21.65 11.19
N ASN A 126 8.56 20.38 10.78
CA ASN A 126 7.76 19.27 11.33
C ASN A 126 6.25 19.35 11.06
N GLU A 127 5.80 20.25 10.19
CA GLU A 127 4.42 20.36 9.75
C GLU A 127 4.26 19.94 8.28
N ARG A 128 3.13 19.32 7.95
CA ARG A 128 2.80 18.96 6.56
C ARG A 128 2.20 20.17 5.86
N LYS A 129 2.87 20.65 4.81
CA LYS A 129 2.36 21.65 3.88
C LYS A 129 1.91 20.99 2.58
N SER A 130 0.94 21.60 1.88
CA SER A 130 0.45 21.11 0.58
C SER A 130 0.16 22.26 -0.38
N ILE A 131 0.45 22.04 -1.66
CA ILE A 131 0.25 22.98 -2.75
C ILE A 131 -0.52 22.26 -3.85
N ASN A 132 -1.62 22.85 -4.32
CA ASN A 132 -2.35 22.32 -5.47
C ASN A 132 -1.66 22.77 -6.76
N ILE A 133 -1.66 21.91 -7.79
CA ILE A 133 -1.24 22.33 -9.12
C ILE A 133 -2.32 23.18 -9.77
N THR A 134 -1.91 24.12 -10.60
CA THR A 134 -2.82 24.80 -11.52
C THR A 134 -3.32 23.80 -12.55
N SER A 135 -4.65 23.63 -12.62
CA SER A 135 -5.29 22.69 -13.54
C SER A 135 -4.95 23.04 -14.99
N SER A 136 -4.51 22.03 -15.75
CA SER A 136 -4.23 22.17 -17.19
C SER A 136 -5.23 21.33 -17.98
N THR A 137 -5.96 21.98 -18.90
CA THR A 137 -6.94 21.32 -19.77
C THR A 137 -6.27 20.83 -21.04
N ILE A 138 -6.53 19.59 -21.42
CA ILE A 138 -5.95 18.92 -22.59
C ILE A 138 -7.07 18.43 -23.49
N ASN A 139 -6.98 18.76 -24.78
CA ASN A 139 -7.90 18.30 -25.81
C ASN A 139 -7.42 17.00 -26.47
N ILE A 140 -8.28 15.98 -26.55
CA ILE A 140 -8.02 14.71 -27.22
C ILE A 140 -8.64 14.75 -28.61
N LYS A 141 -7.77 14.78 -29.62
CA LYS A 141 -8.16 14.59 -31.01
C LYS A 141 -8.51 13.12 -31.26
N PRO A 142 -9.69 12.81 -31.83
CA PRO A 142 -10.11 11.45 -32.09
C PRO A 142 -9.14 10.72 -33.03
N SER A 143 -8.98 9.41 -32.82
CA SER A 143 -8.17 8.59 -33.71
C SER A 143 -8.82 8.45 -35.09
N LEU A 144 -8.05 8.69 -36.15
CA LEU A 144 -8.48 8.46 -37.53
C LEU A 144 -8.47 6.98 -37.93
N ARG A 145 -7.96 6.10 -37.06
CA ARG A 145 -7.84 4.65 -37.32
C ARG A 145 -8.99 3.83 -36.76
N ILE A 146 -9.82 4.45 -35.92
CA ILE A 146 -10.93 3.80 -35.24
C ILE A 146 -12.24 4.23 -35.91
N ASP A 147 -13.17 3.29 -36.05
CA ASP A 147 -14.53 3.59 -36.52
C ASP A 147 -15.15 4.70 -35.65
N PRO A 148 -15.67 5.80 -36.22
CA PRO A 148 -16.29 6.89 -35.48
C PRO A 148 -17.35 6.45 -34.46
N ASN A 149 -18.06 5.34 -34.71
CA ASN A 149 -19.07 4.80 -33.79
C ASN A 149 -18.46 4.13 -32.54
N LEU A 150 -17.18 3.80 -32.57
CA LEU A 150 -16.44 3.23 -31.45
C LEU A 150 -15.74 4.30 -30.61
N ILE A 151 -15.74 5.56 -31.05
CA ILE A 151 -15.14 6.70 -30.36
C ILE A 151 -16.07 7.17 -29.26
N VAL A 152 -15.55 7.27 -28.04
CA VAL A 152 -16.27 7.64 -26.83
C VAL A 152 -15.71 8.95 -26.30
N ASP A 153 -16.58 9.86 -25.88
CA ASP A 153 -16.13 11.08 -25.19
C ASP A 153 -15.58 10.71 -23.79
N ILE A 154 -14.44 11.29 -23.43
CA ILE A 154 -13.77 10.99 -22.16
C ILE A 154 -14.65 11.29 -20.94
N GLN A 155 -15.54 12.30 -21.01
CA GLN A 155 -16.45 12.64 -19.91
C GLN A 155 -17.58 11.63 -19.80
N GLU A 156 -18.15 11.19 -20.93
CA GLU A 156 -19.13 10.11 -20.98
C GLU A 156 -18.54 8.80 -20.49
N PHE A 157 -17.30 8.50 -20.87
CA PHE A 157 -16.59 7.30 -20.42
C PHE A 157 -16.44 7.26 -18.89
N GLN A 158 -16.24 8.41 -18.24
CA GLN A 158 -16.21 8.45 -16.77
C GLN A 158 -17.54 8.03 -16.12
N GLN A 159 -18.66 8.26 -16.80
CA GLN A 159 -20.01 7.94 -16.31
C GLN A 159 -20.42 6.50 -16.61
N MET A 160 -19.85 5.90 -17.66
CA MET A 160 -20.12 4.50 -18.06
C MET A 160 -19.38 3.48 -17.21
N VAL A 161 -18.27 3.87 -16.57
CA VAL A 161 -17.60 3.01 -15.59
C VAL A 161 -18.48 2.94 -14.34
N PRO A 162 -18.84 1.74 -13.84
CA PRO A 162 -19.65 1.62 -12.63
C PRO A 162 -18.96 2.40 -11.51
N VAL A 163 -19.69 3.36 -10.93
CA VAL A 163 -19.22 4.14 -9.78
C VAL A 163 -18.69 3.15 -8.76
N GLN A 164 -17.40 3.24 -8.44
CA GLN A 164 -16.79 2.41 -7.41
C GLN A 164 -17.67 2.54 -6.17
N PRO A 165 -18.17 1.42 -5.60
CA PRO A 165 -19.07 1.50 -4.47
C PRO A 165 -18.39 2.34 -3.37
N PRO A 166 -19.13 3.30 -2.76
CA PRO A 166 -18.57 4.18 -1.75
C PRO A 166 -17.86 3.37 -0.68
N VAL A 167 -16.77 3.91 -0.15
CA VAL A 167 -15.92 3.25 0.85
C VAL A 167 -16.73 2.69 2.02
N SER A 168 -17.80 3.39 2.42
CA SER A 168 -18.73 2.95 3.46
C SER A 168 -19.52 1.70 3.09
N LEU A 169 -19.89 1.50 1.81
CA LEU A 169 -20.55 0.28 1.34
C LEU A 169 -19.57 -0.90 1.24
N VAL A 170 -18.33 -0.65 0.79
CA VAL A 170 -17.29 -1.69 0.72
C VAL A 170 -16.87 -2.13 2.14
N ALA A 171 -16.73 -1.18 3.05
CA ALA A 171 -16.40 -1.42 4.44
C ALA A 171 -17.58 -2.00 5.26
N LYS A 172 -18.82 -1.94 4.74
CA LYS A 172 -20.03 -2.43 5.42
C LYS A 172 -19.95 -3.90 5.81
N ASN A 173 -19.14 -4.70 5.13
CA ASN A 173 -19.01 -6.14 5.39
C ASN A 173 -17.88 -6.48 6.37
N VAL A 174 -17.15 -5.48 6.89
CA VAL A 174 -16.11 -5.70 7.90
C VAL A 174 -16.75 -5.83 9.28
N ARG A 175 -16.32 -6.81 10.09
CA ARG A 175 -16.72 -6.94 11.51
C ARG A 175 -15.52 -7.30 12.37
N CYS A 176 -15.50 -6.78 13.59
CA CYS A 176 -14.58 -7.20 14.62
C CYS A 176 -15.39 -7.51 15.88
N ILE A 177 -15.40 -8.78 16.29
CA ILE A 177 -16.29 -9.29 17.34
C ILE A 177 -15.43 -9.96 18.40
N ARG A 178 -15.55 -9.48 19.64
CA ARG A 178 -14.88 -10.07 20.79
C ARG A 178 -15.83 -11.02 21.50
N GLN A 179 -15.41 -12.26 21.68
CA GLN A 179 -16.10 -13.19 22.58
C GLN A 179 -15.96 -12.70 24.03
N VAL A 180 -17.03 -12.78 24.84
CA VAL A 180 -16.93 -12.52 26.29
C VAL A 180 -15.74 -13.29 26.86
N PRO A 181 -14.76 -12.62 27.50
CA PRO A 181 -13.55 -13.27 27.96
C PRO A 181 -13.86 -14.47 28.86
N SER A 182 -13.21 -15.59 28.58
CA SER A 182 -13.43 -16.85 29.31
C SER A 182 -12.30 -17.11 30.30
N LEU A 183 -12.65 -17.54 31.50
CA LEU A 183 -11.68 -17.93 32.53
C LEU A 183 -10.97 -19.23 32.14
N ILE A 184 -9.67 -19.29 32.37
CA ILE A 184 -8.84 -20.48 32.17
C ILE A 184 -8.15 -20.85 33.48
N GLY A 185 -8.30 -22.11 33.87
CA GLY A 185 -7.57 -22.72 34.98
C GLY A 185 -7.93 -22.13 36.35
N THR A 186 -7.03 -22.30 37.32
CA THR A 186 -7.23 -21.92 38.72
C THR A 186 -6.58 -20.57 39.09
N ALA A 187 -5.98 -19.88 38.11
CA ALA A 187 -5.16 -18.68 38.32
C ALA A 187 -5.87 -17.36 37.93
N ASN A 188 -7.19 -17.38 37.73
CA ASN A 188 -7.98 -16.23 37.26
C ASN A 188 -7.47 -15.62 35.95
N GLU A 189 -6.84 -16.42 35.08
CA GLU A 189 -6.45 -16.00 33.74
C GLU A 189 -7.67 -15.93 32.84
N TYR A 190 -7.72 -14.94 31.95
CA TYR A 190 -8.78 -14.84 30.94
C TYR A 190 -8.20 -15.03 29.55
N THR A 191 -8.91 -15.75 28.68
CA THR A 191 -8.64 -15.73 27.24
C THR A 191 -9.62 -14.83 26.54
N VAL A 192 -9.07 -13.96 25.70
CA VAL A 192 -9.81 -13.05 24.84
C VAL A 192 -9.65 -13.53 23.41
N ASN A 193 -10.76 -13.92 22.78
CA ASN A 193 -10.82 -14.28 21.38
C ASN A 193 -11.51 -13.17 20.59
N ILE A 194 -10.91 -12.76 19.47
CA ILE A 194 -11.43 -11.71 18.60
C ILE A 194 -11.56 -12.27 17.18
N LEU A 195 -12.79 -12.37 16.69
CA LEU A 195 -13.12 -12.73 15.32
C LEU A 195 -13.06 -11.48 14.44
N VAL A 196 -12.24 -11.56 13.40
CA VAL A 196 -12.17 -10.56 12.33
C VAL A 196 -12.83 -11.15 11.08
N ASN A 197 -13.86 -10.47 10.57
CA ASN A 197 -14.34 -10.65 9.20
C ASN A 197 -13.81 -9.48 8.37
N LYS A 198 -12.86 -9.76 7.47
CA LYS A 198 -12.07 -8.71 6.81
C LYS A 198 -12.78 -8.04 5.63
N GLY A 199 -13.96 -8.50 5.20
CA GLY A 199 -14.59 -8.00 3.97
C GLY A 199 -13.60 -8.06 2.78
N SER A 200 -13.56 -7.02 1.95
CA SER A 200 -12.59 -6.92 0.84
C SER A 200 -11.24 -6.31 1.25
N THR A 201 -10.95 -6.20 2.55
CA THR A 201 -9.69 -5.60 3.02
C THR A 201 -8.55 -6.63 3.02
N GLU A 202 -7.37 -6.20 2.56
CA GLU A 202 -6.21 -7.09 2.38
C GLU A 202 -4.90 -6.49 2.90
N LYS A 203 -4.83 -5.16 3.00
CA LYS A 203 -3.61 -4.42 3.36
C LYS A 203 -3.54 -4.19 4.88
N PHE A 204 -2.88 -3.11 5.29
CA PHE A 204 -2.64 -2.76 6.68
C PHE A 204 -3.92 -2.73 7.52
N ALA A 205 -3.83 -3.33 8.69
CA ALA A 205 -4.90 -3.31 9.68
C ALA A 205 -4.32 -3.35 11.10
N LYS A 206 -5.09 -2.86 12.06
CA LYS A 206 -4.72 -2.80 13.48
C LYS A 206 -5.92 -3.11 14.36
N ILE A 207 -5.77 -4.04 15.30
CA ILE A 207 -6.61 -4.10 16.49
C ILE A 207 -5.91 -3.34 17.61
N GLU A 208 -6.65 -2.50 18.33
CA GLU A 208 -6.17 -1.86 19.56
C GLU A 208 -7.23 -2.04 20.66
N GLU A 209 -6.87 -2.68 21.78
CA GLU A 209 -7.75 -2.87 22.94
C GLU A 209 -7.16 -2.21 24.19
N ASP A 210 -8.00 -1.44 24.90
CA ASP A 210 -7.74 -0.90 26.22
C ASP A 210 -7.98 -1.98 27.28
N ILE A 211 -6.93 -2.28 28.04
CA ILE A 211 -6.93 -3.28 29.11
C ILE A 211 -7.04 -2.56 30.46
N PRO A 212 -7.89 -3.00 31.40
CA PRO A 212 -7.93 -2.39 32.73
C PRO A 212 -6.61 -2.58 33.48
N GLN A 213 -6.32 -1.67 34.41
CA GLN A 213 -5.16 -1.78 35.30
C GLN A 213 -5.20 -3.08 36.11
N GLY A 214 -4.03 -3.63 36.45
CA GLY A 214 -3.91 -4.88 37.21
C GLY A 214 -3.86 -6.14 36.35
N PHE A 215 -3.88 -6.01 35.02
CA PHE A 215 -3.70 -7.11 34.09
C PHE A 215 -2.47 -6.91 33.21
N LYS A 216 -1.76 -8.02 32.97
CA LYS A 216 -0.77 -8.18 31.91
C LYS A 216 -1.42 -8.91 30.73
N ALA A 217 -1.04 -8.58 29.50
CA ALA A 217 -1.49 -9.29 28.31
C ALA A 217 -0.35 -10.07 27.62
N GLU A 218 -0.62 -11.28 27.17
CA GLU A 218 0.32 -12.13 26.42
C GLU A 218 -0.34 -12.73 25.18
N PRO A 219 0.34 -12.80 24.03
CA PRO A 219 -0.25 -13.33 22.80
C PRO A 219 -0.48 -14.84 22.92
N VAL A 220 -1.58 -15.33 22.34
CA VAL A 220 -1.83 -16.77 22.16
C VAL A 220 -1.79 -17.11 20.68
N HIS A 221 -2.61 -16.45 19.88
CA HIS A 221 -2.66 -16.66 18.44
C HIS A 221 -2.77 -15.32 17.71
N THR A 222 -1.78 -14.99 16.89
CA THR A 222 -1.68 -13.65 16.30
C THR A 222 -2.06 -13.60 14.82
N LYS A 223 -2.21 -14.76 14.14
CA LYS A 223 -2.46 -14.83 12.67
C LYS A 223 -1.57 -13.85 11.89
N ASP A 224 -0.25 -14.00 12.04
CA ASP A 224 0.79 -13.18 11.41
C ASP A 224 0.86 -11.71 11.85
N ALA A 225 0.07 -11.29 12.84
CA ALA A 225 0.18 -9.95 13.40
C ALA A 225 1.42 -9.80 14.28
N ILE A 226 1.98 -8.59 14.29
CA ILE A 226 2.88 -8.14 15.34
C ILE A 226 2.03 -7.80 16.57
N PHE A 227 2.26 -8.53 17.67
CA PHE A 227 1.59 -8.27 18.94
C PHE A 227 2.44 -7.35 19.82
N THR A 228 1.81 -6.35 20.45
CA THR A 228 2.44 -5.52 21.47
C THR A 228 1.48 -5.28 22.63
N PHE A 229 2.00 -5.28 23.85
CA PHE A 229 1.30 -4.79 25.03
C PHE A 229 2.14 -3.71 25.71
N LYS A 230 1.66 -2.46 25.70
CA LYS A 230 2.32 -1.31 26.32
C LYS A 230 1.28 -0.30 26.77
N ASN A 231 1.51 0.37 27.90
CA ASN A 231 0.62 1.40 28.43
C ASN A 231 -0.84 0.91 28.57
N GLN A 232 -1.02 -0.32 29.05
CA GLN A 232 -2.33 -1.00 29.13
C GLN A 232 -3.09 -1.12 27.80
N LYS A 233 -2.40 -1.07 26.67
CA LYS A 233 -3.00 -1.28 25.34
C LYS A 233 -2.43 -2.52 24.69
N VAL A 234 -3.32 -3.43 24.31
CA VAL A 234 -3.01 -4.55 23.41
C VAL A 234 -3.11 -4.04 21.98
N LYS A 235 -2.13 -4.36 21.14
CA LYS A 235 -2.19 -4.10 19.70
C LYS A 235 -1.83 -5.35 18.91
N PHE A 236 -2.61 -5.64 17.89
CA PHE A 236 -2.24 -6.54 16.79
C PHE A 236 -2.07 -5.67 15.54
N LEU A 237 -0.91 -5.73 14.90
CA LEU A 237 -0.62 -4.95 13.69
C LEU A 237 -0.30 -5.88 12.52
N TRP A 238 -1.07 -5.72 11.44
CA TRP A 238 -0.85 -6.39 10.16
C TRP A 238 -0.31 -5.41 9.13
N MET A 239 0.73 -5.84 8.41
CA MET A 239 1.15 -5.18 7.17
C MET A 239 0.24 -5.60 6.01
N ASN A 240 -0.06 -6.90 5.95
CA ASN A 240 -1.08 -7.51 5.11
C ASN A 240 -1.96 -8.40 6.00
N LEU A 241 -3.27 -8.33 5.81
CA LEU A 241 -4.21 -9.20 6.50
C LEU A 241 -4.07 -10.65 6.00
N PRO A 242 -4.41 -11.66 6.83
CA PRO A 242 -4.47 -13.04 6.40
C PRO A 242 -5.34 -13.23 5.14
N ALA A 243 -4.98 -14.23 4.32
CA ALA A 243 -5.73 -14.57 3.11
C ALA A 243 -7.16 -15.05 3.45
N GLU A 244 -7.35 -15.66 4.61
CA GLU A 244 -8.64 -16.13 5.12
C GLU A 244 -9.63 -14.97 5.27
N GLN A 245 -10.83 -15.13 4.72
CA GLN A 245 -11.90 -14.11 4.82
C GLN A 245 -12.29 -13.78 6.26
N ARG A 246 -12.17 -14.77 7.14
CA ARG A 246 -12.52 -14.71 8.55
C ARG A 246 -11.46 -15.44 9.34
N PHE A 247 -10.98 -14.84 10.42
CA PHE A 247 -9.96 -15.43 11.27
C PHE A 247 -10.11 -14.97 12.72
N VAL A 248 -9.58 -15.76 13.64
CA VAL A 248 -9.58 -15.44 15.08
C VAL A 248 -8.16 -15.21 15.55
N VAL A 249 -7.96 -14.07 16.22
CA VAL A 249 -6.77 -13.82 17.04
C VAL A 249 -7.13 -13.92 18.51
N SER A 250 -6.14 -14.24 19.33
CA SER A 250 -6.34 -14.37 20.76
C SER A 250 -5.12 -13.96 21.57
N TYR A 251 -5.41 -13.49 22.78
CA TYR A 251 -4.42 -13.18 23.80
C TYR A 251 -4.98 -13.55 25.18
N LYS A 252 -4.07 -13.74 26.14
CA LYS A 252 -4.39 -13.98 27.54
C LYS A 252 -4.25 -12.72 28.34
N LEU A 253 -5.13 -12.56 29.33
CA LEU A 253 -5.03 -11.59 30.40
C LEU A 253 -4.69 -12.30 31.70
N ILE A 254 -3.56 -11.91 32.28
CA ILE A 254 -3.01 -12.48 33.49
C ILE A 254 -3.12 -11.42 34.59
N PRO A 255 -3.90 -11.66 35.67
CA PRO A 255 -3.96 -10.76 36.81
C PRO A 255 -2.59 -10.63 37.46
N ILE A 256 -2.18 -9.41 37.77
CA ILE A 256 -0.90 -9.13 38.46
C ILE A 256 -1.07 -9.37 39.98
N ASN A 257 -2.26 -9.06 40.53
CA ASN A 257 -2.62 -9.29 41.93
C ASN A 257 -3.78 -10.28 42.02
N LYS A 258 -3.68 -11.30 42.89
CA LYS A 258 -4.65 -12.40 43.01
C LYS A 258 -5.99 -12.01 43.66
N ASP A 259 -6.06 -10.86 44.34
CA ASP A 259 -7.19 -10.48 45.20
C ASP A 259 -8.08 -9.34 44.66
N GLU A 260 -7.80 -8.79 43.49
CA GLU A 260 -8.66 -7.74 42.91
C GLU A 260 -9.65 -8.33 41.90
N GLY A 261 -10.85 -8.68 42.39
CA GLY A 261 -12.03 -8.96 41.58
C GLY A 261 -12.56 -7.71 40.85
N LYS A 262 -11.73 -7.09 40.00
CA LYS A 262 -12.15 -5.97 39.16
C LYS A 262 -12.94 -6.47 37.97
N GLN A 263 -14.04 -5.79 37.67
CA GLN A 263 -14.87 -6.05 36.49
C GLN A 263 -14.04 -5.85 35.22
N LEU A 264 -13.84 -6.93 34.45
CA LEU A 264 -13.06 -6.92 33.21
C LEU A 264 -13.82 -6.17 32.12
N THR A 265 -13.60 -4.85 32.03
CA THR A 265 -14.18 -4.00 30.99
C THR A 265 -13.12 -3.74 29.93
N LEU A 266 -13.32 -4.29 28.75
CA LEU A 266 -12.46 -4.11 27.59
C LEU A 266 -13.14 -3.19 26.59
N LYS A 267 -12.39 -2.28 25.98
CA LYS A 267 -12.83 -1.47 24.84
C LYS A 267 -11.78 -1.58 23.76
N GLY A 268 -12.20 -1.63 22.51
CA GLY A 268 -11.22 -1.77 21.44
C GLY A 268 -11.76 -1.33 20.10
N THR A 269 -10.83 -1.08 19.19
CA THR A 269 -11.11 -0.64 17.83
C THR A 269 -10.36 -1.51 16.84
N PHE A 270 -10.95 -1.68 15.66
CA PHE A 270 -10.31 -2.25 14.49
C PHE A 270 -10.16 -1.18 13.41
N SER A 271 -8.92 -0.88 13.05
CA SER A 271 -8.56 0.08 12.00
C SER A 271 -8.06 -0.66 10.76
N PHE A 272 -8.50 -0.27 9.57
CA PHE A 272 -8.10 -0.90 8.31
C PHE A 272 -8.15 0.08 7.14
N ILE A 273 -7.50 -0.24 6.02
CA ILE A 273 -7.46 0.62 4.83
C ILE A 273 -8.41 0.08 3.75
N VAL A 274 -9.34 0.93 3.28
CA VAL A 274 -10.16 0.71 2.08
C VAL A 274 -10.03 1.94 1.19
N ASN A 275 -9.71 1.73 -0.09
CA ASN A 275 -9.51 2.81 -1.07
C ASN A 275 -8.61 3.93 -0.52
N GLU A 276 -7.52 3.54 0.16
CA GLU A 276 -6.51 4.44 0.74
C GLU A 276 -6.97 5.28 1.94
N ALA A 277 -8.23 5.17 2.35
CA ALA A 277 -8.76 5.79 3.55
C ALA A 277 -8.68 4.83 4.74
N THR A 278 -8.21 5.32 5.88
CA THR A 278 -8.28 4.56 7.14
C THR A 278 -9.71 4.60 7.66
N GLN A 279 -10.30 3.43 7.86
CA GLN A 279 -11.59 3.23 8.49
C GLN A 279 -11.37 2.66 9.87
N VAL A 280 -12.15 3.12 10.85
CA VAL A 280 -12.12 2.61 12.22
C VAL A 280 -13.52 2.18 12.61
N ILE A 281 -13.61 0.97 13.14
CA ILE A 281 -14.85 0.40 13.70
C ILE A 281 -14.60 -0.07 15.13
N ASP A 282 -15.62 -0.04 15.96
CA ASP A 282 -15.55 -0.56 17.33
C ASP A 282 -15.56 -2.10 17.32
N ILE A 283 -14.87 -2.68 18.30
CA ILE A 283 -14.92 -4.11 18.59
C ILE A 283 -16.16 -4.38 19.43
N VAL A 284 -17.07 -5.19 18.90
CA VAL A 284 -18.34 -5.50 19.57
C VAL A 284 -18.19 -6.75 20.42
N GLN A 285 -18.47 -6.66 21.72
CA GLN A 285 -18.46 -7.83 22.61
C GLN A 285 -19.77 -8.62 22.51
N LYS A 286 -19.68 -9.95 22.40
CA LYS A 286 -20.84 -10.87 22.34
C LYS A 286 -20.59 -12.17 23.12
N GLU A 287 -21.67 -12.72 23.68
CA GLU A 287 -21.70 -14.07 24.26
C GLU A 287 -21.81 -15.09 23.12
N VAL A 288 -20.65 -15.52 22.61
CA VAL A 288 -20.52 -16.46 21.50
C VAL A 288 -19.37 -17.41 21.76
N ASP A 289 -19.37 -18.57 21.10
CA ASP A 289 -18.23 -19.48 21.13
C ASP A 289 -17.42 -19.37 19.84
N LEU A 290 -16.20 -18.85 19.94
CA LEU A 290 -15.26 -18.74 18.82
C LEU A 290 -14.27 -19.91 18.74
N SER A 291 -14.40 -20.93 19.61
CA SER A 291 -13.62 -22.17 19.48
C SER A 291 -14.14 -23.06 18.34
N ASN A 292 -15.44 -22.98 18.05
CA ASN A 292 -16.07 -23.65 16.92
C ASN A 292 -16.14 -22.72 15.69
N LEU A 293 -15.19 -22.92 14.78
CA LEU A 293 -15.07 -22.14 13.55
C LEU A 293 -15.94 -22.66 12.38
N ASP A 294 -17.03 -23.39 12.64
CA ASP A 294 -17.99 -23.79 11.59
C ASP A 294 -18.49 -22.54 10.83
N PRO A 295 -18.38 -22.50 9.48
CA PRO A 295 -18.83 -21.38 8.66
C PRO A 295 -20.26 -20.90 8.94
N LYS A 296 -21.20 -21.82 9.26
CA LYS A 296 -22.60 -21.47 9.56
C LYS A 296 -22.74 -20.75 10.89
N ASN A 297 -21.99 -21.20 11.91
CA ASN A 297 -21.99 -20.56 13.22
C ASN A 297 -21.40 -19.14 13.12
N ILE A 298 -20.28 -19.00 12.41
CA ILE A 298 -19.63 -17.71 12.19
C ILE A 298 -20.57 -16.73 11.44
N GLU A 299 -21.34 -17.22 10.46
CA GLU A 299 -22.33 -16.39 9.76
C GLU A 299 -23.44 -15.88 10.67
N GLY A 300 -23.98 -16.76 11.53
CA GLY A 300 -24.97 -16.37 12.53
C GLY A 300 -24.43 -15.30 13.49
N ILE A 301 -23.18 -15.46 13.95
CA ILE A 301 -22.51 -14.48 14.83
C ILE A 301 -22.36 -13.13 14.12
N ILE A 302 -21.89 -13.11 12.87
CA ILE A 302 -21.73 -11.87 12.08
C ILE A 302 -23.08 -11.18 11.84
N ALA A 303 -24.13 -11.94 11.52
CA ALA A 303 -25.47 -11.41 11.28
C ALA A 303 -26.11 -10.82 12.56
N SER A 304 -25.72 -11.29 13.74
CA SER A 304 -26.20 -10.78 15.03
C SER A 304 -25.61 -9.43 15.45
N VAL A 305 -24.61 -8.92 14.71
CA VAL A 305 -23.94 -7.65 14.98
C VAL A 305 -24.40 -6.61 13.96
N PRO A 306 -24.90 -5.44 14.41
CA PRO A 306 -25.33 -4.38 13.50
C PRO A 306 -24.20 -3.95 12.56
N ASN A 307 -24.56 -3.23 11.50
CA ASN A 307 -23.56 -2.63 10.63
C ASN A 307 -22.65 -1.71 11.45
N PRO A 308 -21.34 -1.67 11.14
CA PRO A 308 -20.41 -0.89 11.92
C PRO A 308 -20.70 0.59 11.67
N THR A 309 -20.63 1.38 12.73
CA THR A 309 -20.57 2.83 12.61
C THR A 309 -19.13 3.20 12.28
N PHE A 310 -18.93 3.85 11.15
CA PHE A 310 -17.59 4.30 10.74
C PHE A 310 -17.32 5.67 11.34
N SER A 311 -16.25 5.76 12.14
CA SER A 311 -15.65 7.05 12.44
C SER A 311 -14.53 7.28 11.44
N SER A 312 -14.77 8.14 10.46
CA SER A 312 -13.70 8.60 9.59
C SER A 312 -12.80 9.52 10.42
N THR A 313 -11.62 9.04 10.78
CA THR A 313 -10.51 9.96 10.96
C THR A 313 -10.12 10.42 9.55
N VAL A 314 -10.80 11.47 9.07
CA VAL A 314 -10.20 12.33 8.05
C VAL A 314 -9.06 13.05 8.76
N SER A 315 -7.96 12.33 8.99
CA SER A 315 -6.69 12.97 9.20
C SER A 315 -6.39 13.67 7.88
N GLN A 316 -6.62 14.98 7.81
CA GLN A 316 -5.74 15.80 7.01
C GLN A 316 -4.31 15.47 7.48
N GLY A 317 -3.63 14.59 6.74
CA GLY A 317 -2.31 14.09 7.14
C GLY A 317 -2.34 12.93 8.12
N GLY A 318 -2.61 11.71 7.62
CA GLY A 318 -2.27 10.47 8.30
C GLY A 318 -1.39 9.61 7.41
N VAL A 319 -0.07 9.78 7.52
CA VAL A 319 0.88 8.81 6.97
C VAL A 319 0.78 7.54 7.82
N ALA A 320 0.60 6.39 7.17
CA ALA A 320 0.88 5.10 7.78
C ALA A 320 2.32 5.14 8.31
N SER A 321 2.46 5.36 9.62
CA SER A 321 3.75 5.58 10.27
C SER A 321 4.58 4.30 10.18
N LYS A 322 5.63 4.32 9.37
CA LYS A 322 6.73 3.34 9.37
C LYS A 322 7.91 3.82 10.24
N SER A 323 7.63 4.50 11.35
CA SER A 323 8.67 4.92 12.28
C SER A 323 8.16 4.76 13.70
N TYR A 324 8.71 3.79 14.42
CA TYR A 324 8.66 3.74 15.87
C TYR A 324 9.82 4.57 16.39
N THR A 325 9.53 5.74 16.94
CA THR A 325 10.30 6.27 18.05
C THR A 325 9.28 6.94 18.96
N GLU A 326 8.97 6.30 20.09
CA GLU A 326 8.15 6.94 21.11
C GLU A 326 9.04 7.89 21.94
N PRO A 327 8.55 9.09 22.28
CA PRO A 327 9.12 9.95 23.30
C PRO A 327 8.51 9.63 24.67
N SER A 328 9.32 9.42 25.71
CA SER A 328 8.95 9.76 27.10
C SER A 328 10.15 9.70 28.05
N VAL A 329 10.47 10.88 28.58
CA VAL A 329 10.84 11.20 29.97
C VAL A 329 12.07 10.51 30.61
N ASP A 330 13.10 11.35 30.75
CA ASP A 330 13.96 11.60 31.92
C ASP A 330 14.33 10.41 32.83
N GLY A 331 15.59 10.03 32.71
CA GLY A 331 16.28 9.00 33.47
C GLY A 331 17.73 8.92 33.02
N GLY A 332 18.41 10.07 32.99
CA GLY A 332 19.80 10.17 32.58
C GLY A 332 20.75 9.47 33.56
N LYS A 333 21.46 8.46 33.06
CA LYS A 333 22.89 8.31 33.36
C LYS A 333 23.63 8.28 32.04
N GLU A 334 24.42 9.32 31.80
CA GLU A 334 25.38 9.37 30.71
C GLU A 334 26.31 8.16 30.81
N ILE A 335 26.30 7.33 29.77
CA ILE A 335 27.44 6.48 29.45
C ILE A 335 28.16 7.19 28.32
N GLU A 336 29.35 7.72 28.60
CA GLU A 336 30.24 8.31 27.60
C GLU A 336 30.54 7.27 26.51
N ILE A 337 30.01 7.48 25.29
CA ILE A 337 30.39 6.68 24.13
C ILE A 337 31.69 7.26 23.58
N LYS A 338 32.83 6.70 24.00
CA LYS A 338 34.11 6.90 23.30
C LYS A 338 34.08 6.15 21.99
N TYR A 339 34.15 6.89 20.88
CA TYR A 339 34.31 6.30 19.55
C TYR A 339 35.69 5.64 19.43
N GLN A 340 35.74 4.31 19.49
CA GLN A 340 36.89 3.56 18.99
C GLN A 340 36.76 3.40 17.47
N LYS A 341 37.71 3.99 16.75
CA LYS A 341 37.91 3.79 15.32
C LYS A 341 38.20 2.30 15.06
N ILE A 342 37.26 1.59 14.47
CA ILE A 342 37.50 0.22 14.00
C ILE A 342 38.26 0.32 12.68
N GLU A 343 39.57 0.13 12.73
CA GLU A 343 40.37 -0.12 11.52
C GLU A 343 40.24 -1.58 11.08
N GLY A 344 39.98 -1.75 9.78
CA GLY A 344 40.31 -2.97 9.04
C GLY A 344 39.28 -4.10 9.07
N LYS A 345 38.22 -3.98 8.24
CA LYS A 345 37.69 -5.15 7.53
C LYS A 345 37.70 -4.91 6.03
N LYS A 346 38.41 -5.81 5.34
CA LYS A 346 38.68 -5.80 3.89
C LYS A 346 37.40 -5.60 3.08
N GLN A 347 37.49 -4.73 2.07
CA GLN A 347 36.48 -4.54 1.05
C GLN A 347 36.14 -5.87 0.37
N VAL A 348 34.89 -6.30 0.49
CA VAL A 348 34.34 -7.32 -0.40
C VAL A 348 33.95 -6.60 -1.70
N THR A 349 34.73 -6.88 -2.72
CA THR A 349 34.55 -6.59 -4.15
C THR A 349 33.09 -6.59 -4.62
N SER A 350 32.72 -5.48 -5.28
CA SER A 350 31.62 -5.29 -6.26
C SER A 350 30.53 -6.37 -6.35
N LYS A 351 29.30 -6.03 -5.92
CA LYS A 351 28.10 -6.77 -6.31
C LYS A 351 27.98 -6.78 -7.84
N ARG A 352 28.04 -7.96 -8.47
CA ARG A 352 27.61 -8.15 -9.86
C ARG A 352 26.11 -7.83 -9.96
N VAL A 353 25.77 -6.76 -10.69
CA VAL A 353 24.39 -6.51 -11.14
C VAL A 353 24.13 -7.50 -12.27
N PHE A 354 23.15 -8.38 -12.11
CA PHE A 354 22.76 -9.33 -13.16
C PHE A 354 21.84 -8.61 -14.15
N ASP A 355 22.14 -8.70 -15.45
CA ASP A 355 21.26 -8.17 -16.48
C ASP A 355 20.03 -9.09 -16.65
N LEU A 356 18.87 -8.58 -16.23
CA LEU A 356 17.58 -9.29 -16.29
C LEU A 356 16.80 -8.96 -17.57
N LYS A 357 17.20 -7.93 -18.33
CA LYS A 357 16.51 -7.49 -19.55
C LYS A 357 16.19 -8.64 -20.53
N PRO A 358 17.10 -9.60 -20.81
CA PRO A 358 16.80 -10.66 -21.77
C PRO A 358 15.77 -11.69 -21.28
N TYR A 359 15.44 -11.70 -19.98
CA TYR A 359 14.44 -12.61 -19.42
C TYR A 359 13.14 -11.90 -19.08
N MET A 360 13.03 -10.60 -19.36
CA MET A 360 11.84 -9.84 -19.02
C MET A 360 10.63 -10.42 -19.76
N LEU A 361 9.51 -10.51 -19.06
CA LEU A 361 8.27 -10.99 -19.64
C LEU A 361 7.78 -9.98 -20.67
N GLU A 362 7.67 -10.43 -21.91
CA GLU A 362 7.11 -9.63 -22.99
C GLU A 362 5.58 -9.70 -22.93
N PRO A 363 4.87 -8.58 -23.12
CA PRO A 363 3.41 -8.55 -23.10
C PRO A 363 2.83 -9.27 -24.32
N GLU A 364 1.94 -10.25 -24.10
CA GLU A 364 1.20 -10.93 -25.17
C GLU A 364 -0.22 -10.34 -25.30
N LYS A 365 -0.77 -10.36 -26.51
CA LYS A 365 -2.14 -9.86 -26.78
C LYS A 365 -3.19 -10.87 -26.33
N GLY A 366 -4.29 -10.38 -25.77
CA GLY A 366 -5.40 -11.18 -25.28
C GLY A 366 -5.14 -11.76 -23.88
N VAL A 367 -6.02 -12.66 -23.45
CA VAL A 367 -5.90 -13.35 -22.17
C VAL A 367 -5.03 -14.58 -22.33
N TYR A 368 -4.00 -14.69 -21.49
CA TYR A 368 -3.10 -15.83 -21.44
C TYR A 368 -2.71 -16.14 -20.00
N TYR A 369 -2.28 -17.37 -19.77
CA TYR A 369 -1.92 -17.90 -18.47
C TYR A 369 -0.46 -18.33 -18.46
N ARG A 370 0.22 -18.09 -17.35
CA ARG A 370 1.60 -18.57 -17.11
C ARG A 370 1.66 -19.29 -15.77
N VAL A 371 2.64 -20.16 -15.57
CA VAL A 371 2.85 -20.82 -14.29
C VAL A 371 3.98 -20.12 -13.54
N GLN A 372 3.65 -19.45 -12.45
CA GLN A 372 4.63 -18.82 -11.57
C GLN A 372 5.28 -19.89 -10.69
N ILE A 373 6.60 -19.89 -10.64
CA ILE A 373 7.43 -20.93 -9.99
C ILE A 373 8.30 -20.39 -8.85
N ALA A 374 8.50 -19.07 -8.77
CA ALA A 374 9.19 -18.42 -7.66
C ALA A 374 8.87 -16.93 -7.62
N ALA A 375 9.04 -16.32 -6.46
CA ALA A 375 9.08 -14.87 -6.31
C ALA A 375 10.09 -14.48 -5.23
N GLY A 376 10.79 -13.36 -5.41
CA GLY A 376 11.66 -12.81 -4.38
C GLY A 376 11.82 -11.29 -4.47
N HIS A 377 12.14 -10.65 -3.35
CA HIS A 377 12.45 -9.21 -3.29
C HIS A 377 13.81 -8.84 -3.86
N LYS A 378 14.65 -9.84 -4.16
CA LYS A 378 15.95 -9.65 -4.82
C LYS A 378 15.98 -10.51 -6.06
N PRO A 379 16.54 -10.00 -7.16
CA PRO A 379 16.61 -10.76 -8.38
C PRO A 379 17.64 -11.88 -8.22
N VAL A 380 17.34 -13.04 -8.79
CA VAL A 380 18.27 -14.17 -8.89
C VAL A 380 18.82 -14.28 -10.30
N ASN A 381 20.02 -14.87 -10.42
CA ASN A 381 20.53 -15.27 -11.74
C ASN A 381 19.68 -16.43 -12.27
N ILE A 382 18.77 -16.14 -13.20
CA ILE A 382 17.77 -17.09 -13.71
C ILE A 382 18.43 -18.36 -14.26
N LYS A 383 19.49 -18.22 -15.07
CA LYS A 383 20.24 -19.36 -15.63
C LYS A 383 20.84 -20.26 -14.56
N GLN A 384 21.41 -19.70 -13.49
CA GLN A 384 22.05 -20.49 -12.43
C GLN A 384 21.02 -21.07 -11.46
N TYR A 385 20.04 -20.26 -11.06
CA TYR A 385 19.06 -20.62 -10.03
C TYR A 385 18.10 -21.71 -10.52
N PHE A 386 17.61 -21.62 -11.77
CA PHE A 386 16.62 -22.56 -12.29
C PHE A 386 17.21 -23.83 -12.92
N LYS A 387 18.53 -23.86 -13.20
CA LYS A 387 19.21 -25.05 -13.75
C LYS A 387 19.03 -26.30 -12.88
N ARG A 388 19.01 -26.14 -11.55
CA ARG A 388 18.85 -27.26 -10.60
C ARG A 388 17.45 -27.89 -10.63
N TYR A 389 16.45 -27.12 -11.07
CA TYR A 389 15.05 -27.55 -11.11
C TYR A 389 14.67 -28.24 -12.43
N LYS A 390 15.60 -28.35 -13.39
CA LYS A 390 15.42 -29.05 -14.68
C LYS A 390 14.12 -28.64 -15.40
N ILE A 391 13.83 -27.35 -15.39
CA ILE A 391 12.60 -26.80 -15.97
C ILE A 391 12.69 -26.85 -17.50
N PRO A 392 11.72 -27.44 -18.21
CA PRO A 392 11.79 -27.63 -19.65
C PRO A 392 11.52 -26.36 -20.46
N GLN A 393 10.80 -25.39 -19.88
CA GLN A 393 10.44 -24.13 -20.54
C GLN A 393 11.29 -22.96 -20.05
N GLU A 394 11.42 -21.95 -20.90
CA GLU A 394 12.11 -20.71 -20.56
C GLU A 394 11.41 -19.99 -19.39
N VAL A 395 12.22 -19.60 -18.41
CA VAL A 395 11.78 -18.80 -17.28
C VAL A 395 11.85 -17.33 -17.65
N ARG A 396 10.72 -16.64 -17.60
CA ARG A 396 10.63 -15.19 -17.73
C ARG A 396 10.44 -14.54 -16.37
N THR A 397 10.86 -13.29 -16.25
CA THR A 397 10.75 -12.48 -15.03
C THR A 397 9.91 -11.25 -15.27
N GLU A 398 9.13 -10.88 -14.27
CA GLU A 398 8.42 -9.60 -14.21
C GLU A 398 8.69 -8.95 -12.86
N GLU A 399 8.59 -7.63 -12.81
CA GLU A 399 8.54 -6.88 -11.56
C GLU A 399 7.09 -6.52 -11.27
N HIS A 400 6.60 -6.91 -10.10
CA HIS A 400 5.25 -6.60 -9.66
C HIS A 400 5.25 -6.35 -8.16
N GLU A 401 4.88 -5.13 -7.74
CA GLU A 401 4.85 -4.71 -6.33
C GLU A 401 6.18 -4.94 -5.59
N GLY A 402 7.32 -4.71 -6.27
CA GLY A 402 8.65 -4.89 -5.68
C GLY A 402 9.07 -6.36 -5.50
N TRP A 403 8.39 -7.29 -6.18
CA TRP A 403 8.79 -8.69 -6.30
C TRP A 403 9.26 -8.98 -7.71
N TYR A 404 10.41 -9.64 -7.81
CA TYR A 404 10.82 -10.34 -9.02
C TYR A 404 10.08 -11.67 -9.05
N LYS A 405 9.09 -11.78 -9.92
CA LYS A 405 8.29 -13.00 -10.10
C LYS A 405 8.82 -13.74 -11.31
N TYR A 406 8.97 -15.06 -11.17
CA TYR A 406 9.50 -15.93 -12.20
C TYR A 406 8.41 -16.88 -12.68
N SER A 407 8.13 -16.89 -13.98
CA SER A 407 7.05 -17.67 -14.57
C SER A 407 7.47 -18.36 -15.86
N VAL A 408 6.83 -19.50 -16.15
CA VAL A 408 7.12 -20.35 -17.30
C VAL A 408 5.87 -20.58 -18.14
N GLY A 409 6.09 -20.71 -19.45
CA GLY A 409 5.05 -20.99 -20.42
C GLY A 409 4.11 -19.84 -20.69
N SER A 410 3.42 -19.92 -21.82
CA SER A 410 2.25 -19.10 -22.12
C SER A 410 1.17 -20.04 -22.65
N PHE A 411 0.01 -20.02 -22.00
CA PHE A 411 -1.09 -20.93 -22.27
C PHE A 411 -2.36 -20.12 -22.56
N PRO A 412 -3.06 -20.37 -23.67
CA PRO A 412 -4.30 -19.66 -24.01
C PRO A 412 -5.49 -20.08 -23.11
N ALA A 413 -5.42 -21.26 -22.49
CA ALA A 413 -6.48 -21.80 -21.65
C ALA A 413 -6.01 -22.09 -20.23
N TYR A 414 -6.88 -21.82 -19.25
CA TYR A 414 -6.60 -22.06 -17.83
C TYR A 414 -6.28 -23.54 -17.55
N LYS A 415 -7.00 -24.45 -18.20
CA LYS A 415 -6.81 -25.90 -18.05
C LYS A 415 -5.39 -26.32 -18.44
N GLU A 416 -4.85 -25.78 -19.53
CA GLU A 416 -3.50 -26.10 -20.01
C GLU A 416 -2.43 -25.63 -19.03
N ALA A 417 -2.55 -24.39 -18.53
CA ALA A 417 -1.64 -23.88 -17.50
C ALA A 417 -1.71 -24.70 -16.20
N ARG A 418 -2.92 -25.12 -15.82
CA ARG A 418 -3.13 -25.97 -14.64
C ARG A 418 -2.52 -27.36 -14.82
N ASP A 419 -2.73 -27.99 -15.96
CA ASP A 419 -2.19 -29.32 -16.27
C ASP A 419 -0.66 -29.27 -16.33
N TYR A 420 -0.10 -28.20 -16.89
CA TYR A 420 1.33 -27.95 -16.88
C TYR A 420 1.89 -27.76 -15.45
N ARG A 421 1.22 -26.97 -14.60
CA ARG A 421 1.59 -26.82 -13.19
C ARG A 421 1.59 -28.17 -12.46
N VAL A 422 0.56 -28.99 -12.66
CA VAL A 422 0.47 -30.33 -12.06
C VAL A 422 1.61 -31.23 -12.55
N ASN A 423 1.96 -31.16 -13.84
CA ASN A 423 3.12 -31.88 -14.38
C ASN A 423 4.43 -31.39 -13.74
N LEU A 424 4.60 -30.08 -13.54
CA LEU A 424 5.76 -29.48 -12.92
C LEU A 424 5.93 -29.95 -11.46
N TRP A 425 4.84 -30.07 -10.71
CA TRP A 425 4.86 -30.66 -9.36
C TRP A 425 5.23 -32.14 -9.32
N LYS A 426 4.94 -32.91 -10.38
CA LYS A 426 5.27 -34.34 -10.47
C LYS A 426 6.71 -34.59 -10.93
N THR A 427 7.26 -33.70 -11.74
CA THR A 427 8.53 -33.90 -12.47
C THR A 427 9.70 -33.10 -11.89
N THR A 428 9.42 -32.09 -11.06
CA THR A 428 10.43 -31.21 -10.45
C THR A 428 10.25 -31.15 -8.93
N THR A 429 11.22 -30.56 -8.23
CA THR A 429 11.13 -30.33 -6.78
C THR A 429 10.31 -29.10 -6.39
N ILE A 430 9.68 -28.43 -7.36
CA ILE A 430 8.84 -27.24 -7.13
C ILE A 430 7.44 -27.74 -6.76
N ASN A 431 6.94 -27.36 -5.59
CA ASN A 431 5.63 -27.79 -5.07
C ASN A 431 4.69 -26.61 -4.73
N ASP A 432 5.17 -25.38 -4.91
CA ASP A 432 4.49 -24.12 -4.58
C ASP A 432 4.11 -23.30 -5.83
N ALA A 433 4.34 -23.85 -7.03
CA ALA A 433 3.96 -23.17 -8.27
C ALA A 433 2.44 -22.94 -8.39
N PHE A 434 2.03 -21.84 -9.02
CA PHE A 434 0.62 -21.53 -9.24
C PHE A 434 0.37 -20.82 -10.57
N VAL A 435 -0.89 -20.85 -11.05
CA VAL A 435 -1.27 -20.22 -12.32
C VAL A 435 -1.47 -18.72 -12.11
N ALA A 436 -0.81 -17.92 -12.92
CA ALA A 436 -1.00 -16.48 -13.05
C ALA A 436 -1.72 -16.20 -14.38
N ALA A 437 -2.60 -15.20 -14.39
CA ALA A 437 -3.30 -14.79 -15.60
C ALA A 437 -2.90 -13.37 -16.00
N TYR A 438 -2.95 -13.12 -17.30
CA TYR A 438 -2.56 -11.87 -17.92
C TYR A 438 -3.58 -11.51 -18.99
N ASN A 439 -3.81 -10.22 -19.18
CA ASN A 439 -4.59 -9.67 -20.28
C ASN A 439 -3.80 -8.52 -20.89
N ASN A 440 -3.41 -8.65 -22.17
CA ASN A 440 -2.62 -7.64 -22.88
C ASN A 440 -1.33 -7.22 -22.13
N GLY A 441 -0.64 -8.19 -21.52
CA GLY A 441 0.57 -7.94 -20.73
C GLY A 441 0.34 -7.52 -19.28
N THR A 442 -0.88 -7.11 -18.92
CA THR A 442 -1.22 -6.73 -17.55
C THR A 442 -1.66 -7.95 -16.76
N ARG A 443 -1.07 -8.16 -15.59
CA ARG A 443 -1.47 -9.26 -14.71
C ARG A 443 -2.88 -9.03 -14.15
N ILE A 444 -3.73 -10.05 -14.23
CA ILE A 444 -5.10 -10.05 -13.72
C ILE A 444 -5.33 -11.29 -12.85
N THR A 445 -6.41 -11.30 -12.09
CA THR A 445 -6.81 -12.50 -11.35
C THR A 445 -7.24 -13.60 -12.32
N VAL A 446 -7.05 -14.86 -11.92
CA VAL A 446 -7.53 -16.01 -12.71
C VAL A 446 -9.05 -15.95 -12.89
N GLN A 447 -9.77 -15.46 -11.89
CA GLN A 447 -11.22 -15.29 -11.97
C GLN A 447 -11.61 -14.27 -13.04
N GLU A 448 -10.97 -13.10 -13.08
CA GLU A 448 -11.17 -12.10 -14.15
C GLU A 448 -10.87 -12.68 -15.53
N ALA A 449 -9.76 -13.42 -15.65
CA ALA A 449 -9.37 -14.05 -16.91
C ALA A 449 -10.41 -15.07 -17.41
N LEU A 450 -10.96 -15.88 -16.49
CA LEU A 450 -12.03 -16.83 -16.79
C LEU A 450 -13.34 -16.12 -17.18
N MET A 451 -13.66 -14.98 -16.56
CA MET A 451 -14.83 -14.17 -16.94
C MET A 451 -14.66 -13.57 -18.35
N ILE A 452 -13.48 -13.02 -18.66
CA ILE A 452 -13.19 -12.42 -19.97
C ILE A 452 -13.24 -13.47 -21.09
N THR A 453 -12.70 -14.66 -20.83
CA THR A 453 -12.60 -15.74 -21.83
C THR A 453 -13.79 -16.68 -21.85
N ASN A 454 -14.75 -16.50 -20.93
CA ASN A 454 -15.87 -17.40 -20.68
C ASN A 454 -15.44 -18.87 -20.46
N GLN A 455 -14.24 -19.08 -19.91
CA GLN A 455 -13.69 -20.39 -19.59
C GLN A 455 -14.14 -20.85 -18.21
N LYS A 456 -14.27 -22.17 -18.01
CA LYS A 456 -14.68 -22.74 -16.71
C LYS A 456 -13.48 -23.00 -15.81
N TRP A 457 -13.66 -22.74 -14.51
CA TRP A 457 -12.71 -23.16 -13.49
C TRP A 457 -12.65 -24.69 -13.45
N CYS A 458 -11.45 -25.25 -13.61
CA CYS A 458 -11.21 -26.69 -13.47
C CYS A 458 -10.34 -26.94 -12.24
N ARG A 459 -10.86 -27.71 -11.27
CA ARG A 459 -10.16 -28.08 -10.03
C ARG A 459 -8.90 -28.89 -10.29
#